data_AF-A0A2I0QAD4-F1
#
_entry.id   AF-A0A2I0QAD4-F1
#
_cell.length_a   1.000
_cell.length_b   1.000
_cell.length_c   1.000
_cell.angle_alpha   90.00
_cell.angle_beta   90.00
_cell.angle_gamma   90.00
#
_symmetry.space_group_name_H-M   'P 1'
#
loop_
_entity.id
_entity.type
_entity.pdbx_description
1 polymer ?
#
loop_
_entity_poly.entity_id
_entity_poly.type
_entity_poly.pdbx_seq_one_letter_code
_entity_poly.pdbx_strand_id
1 'polypeptide(L)'
;QYYKNILDPNGFMRPKYNGAWWEPFDPTEVNNNYTEANSWQYSTYVPQDFTNYIALHGGETVTARFLDSLFFTTTRLAGRHQADVTGLIGQYAHGNEPSHHAAYLYNYVGQPWKTQHLVRKIMNEFYTSQPDGLIGNEDCGQMSAWLVFSAVGFYPVCPGDNKYVFGSPLFEKMTVKLENGKEIVVIAKNQSTKNVYVQSVMLNGKPYSKSYITFDDIKNGAVLEFVMGGEPNKKFGVDIKNRPVNEITPSITVAPIVSPMQRSFKDSVLITFSLYQPSFSEQKSFKYPSQTDKIYYTIDGTEPTQSSLEYTKPFVITSDVVVKVVSWNPTTGLSKPVEAKYFVGKRDKTIKYITKYNPQYTADGDEGLIDHIRGTENYRLGGWQSFYGNDCEVIIDLLKVKDINEVGAGFLQDVRSWIWFPKEFIVEISIDGVNFEPYGTYQNNHYVQDYRLMVQDFVVEKKATARYIRIKATNFGTIPAWHLGDGNPSHLFIDEIFVK
;
A
#
# COMPACT_ATOMS: atom_id res chain seq x y z
N GLN A 1 -4.67 14.81 5.17
CA GLN A 1 -4.26 14.94 3.76
C GLN A 1 -2.90 14.29 3.43
N TYR A 2 -2.39 13.35 4.26
CA TYR A 2 -1.10 12.70 4.02
C TYR A 2 -1.06 11.77 2.80
N TYR A 3 -2.21 11.32 2.31
CA TYR A 3 -2.33 10.54 1.07
C TYR A 3 -1.62 11.22 -0.12
N LYS A 4 -1.57 12.56 -0.14
CA LYS A 4 -0.89 13.34 -1.18
C LYS A 4 0.61 13.03 -1.29
N ASN A 5 1.25 12.54 -0.21
CA ASN A 5 2.68 12.23 -0.19
C ASN A 5 3.03 10.89 -0.85
N ILE A 6 2.04 10.04 -1.11
CA ILE A 6 2.22 8.69 -1.69
C ILE A 6 1.48 8.51 -3.00
N LEU A 7 0.81 9.55 -3.52
CA LEU A 7 0.25 9.52 -4.87
C LEU A 7 1.38 9.71 -5.88
N ASP A 8 1.66 8.69 -6.67
CA ASP A 8 2.59 8.73 -7.80
C ASP A 8 1.95 9.53 -8.95
N PRO A 9 2.72 10.37 -9.69
CA PRO A 9 2.30 10.98 -10.94
C PRO A 9 1.47 10.11 -11.90
N ASN A 10 1.70 8.78 -11.91
CA ASN A 10 0.95 7.84 -12.75
C ASN A 10 -0.50 7.57 -12.27
N GLY A 11 -0.91 8.12 -11.13
CA GLY A 11 -2.26 8.01 -10.55
C GLY A 11 -2.40 6.96 -9.44
N PHE A 12 -1.37 6.13 -9.22
CA PHE A 12 -1.40 5.08 -8.19
C PHE A 12 -0.88 5.57 -6.84
N MET A 13 -1.44 5.07 -5.75
CA MET A 13 -0.81 5.18 -4.44
C MET A 13 0.37 4.21 -4.39
N ARG A 14 1.60 4.74 -4.35
CA ARG A 14 2.83 3.98 -4.41
C ARG A 14 3.63 4.13 -3.11
N PRO A 15 4.14 3.04 -2.53
CA PRO A 15 4.98 3.12 -1.35
C PRO A 15 6.27 3.89 -1.66
N LYS A 16 6.82 4.50 -0.60
CA LYS A 16 8.14 5.12 -0.63
C LYS A 16 9.10 4.38 0.29
N TYR A 17 10.33 4.19 -0.16
CA TYR A 17 11.43 3.67 0.62
C TYR A 17 12.58 4.67 0.58
N ASN A 18 13.13 5.01 1.74
CA ASN A 18 14.19 6.01 1.87
C ASN A 18 13.85 7.37 1.21
N GLY A 19 12.57 7.77 1.24
CA GLY A 19 12.08 8.99 0.58
C GLY A 19 11.87 8.89 -0.94
N ALA A 20 12.31 7.80 -1.58
CA ALA A 20 12.13 7.51 -3.00
C ALA A 20 10.90 6.67 -3.27
N TRP A 21 10.39 6.72 -4.49
CA TRP A 21 9.37 5.78 -4.94
C TRP A 21 9.91 4.34 -4.98
N TRP A 22 9.11 3.39 -4.53
CA TRP A 22 9.47 1.96 -4.54
C TRP A 22 9.66 1.45 -5.97
N GLU A 23 10.80 0.82 -6.28
CA GLU A 23 11.12 0.27 -7.60
C GLU A 23 11.67 -1.15 -7.58
N PRO A 24 11.30 -2.01 -8.56
CA PRO A 24 10.29 -1.78 -9.61
C PRO A 24 8.86 -1.71 -9.03
N PHE A 25 7.94 -1.03 -9.75
CA PHE A 25 6.54 -0.89 -9.33
C PHE A 25 5.60 -1.57 -10.32
N ASP A 26 4.85 -2.57 -9.83
CA ASP A 26 3.73 -3.18 -10.52
C ASP A 26 2.45 -2.94 -9.70
N PRO A 27 1.49 -2.13 -10.19
CA PRO A 27 0.28 -1.80 -9.43
C PRO A 27 -0.65 -3.01 -9.24
N THR A 28 -0.44 -4.11 -9.97
CA THR A 28 -1.21 -5.36 -9.86
C THR A 28 -0.69 -6.30 -8.78
N GLU A 29 0.50 -6.02 -8.24
CA GLU A 29 1.17 -6.86 -7.27
C GLU A 29 0.51 -6.79 -5.88
N VAL A 30 0.01 -7.93 -5.40
CA VAL A 30 -0.34 -8.10 -3.99
C VAL A 30 0.94 -8.35 -3.22
N ASN A 31 1.32 -7.38 -2.38
CA ASN A 31 2.57 -7.39 -1.61
C ASN A 31 2.37 -6.82 -0.20
N ASN A 32 3.46 -6.54 0.52
CA ASN A 32 3.42 -6.08 1.92
C ASN A 32 3.14 -4.59 2.11
N ASN A 33 3.04 -3.83 1.03
CA ASN A 33 2.79 -2.39 1.11
C ASN A 33 1.29 -2.06 1.20
N TYR A 34 0.44 -3.01 0.82
CA TYR A 34 -1.01 -2.90 0.85
C TYR A 34 -1.57 -4.08 1.65
N THR A 35 -2.46 -3.79 2.60
CA THR A 35 -3.07 -4.86 3.40
C THR A 35 -4.08 -5.61 2.54
N GLU A 36 -3.81 -6.90 2.30
CA GLU A 36 -4.72 -7.82 1.58
C GLU A 36 -5.15 -7.36 0.18
N ALA A 37 -4.37 -6.49 -0.45
CA ALA A 37 -4.76 -5.82 -1.69
C ALA A 37 -3.53 -5.46 -2.53
N ASN A 38 -3.77 -4.77 -3.63
CA ASN A 38 -2.74 -4.12 -4.43
C ASN A 38 -3.00 -2.61 -4.58
N SER A 39 -2.17 -1.93 -5.37
CA SER A 39 -2.29 -0.49 -5.56
C SER A 39 -3.58 -0.10 -6.29
N TRP A 40 -4.07 -0.88 -7.24
CA TRP A 40 -5.33 -0.61 -7.93
C TRP A 40 -6.49 -0.40 -6.96
N GLN A 41 -6.58 -1.28 -5.96
CA GLN A 41 -7.67 -1.31 -4.99
C GLN A 41 -7.53 -0.16 -3.98
N TYR A 42 -6.32 0.13 -3.51
CA TYR A 42 -6.07 1.20 -2.53
C TYR A 42 -6.03 2.61 -3.09
N SER A 43 -5.77 2.80 -4.40
CA SER A 43 -5.44 4.13 -4.94
C SER A 43 -6.57 5.15 -4.80
N THR A 44 -7.81 4.67 -4.75
CA THR A 44 -9.00 5.51 -4.61
C THR A 44 -9.53 5.61 -3.18
N TYR A 45 -8.83 5.05 -2.19
CA TYR A 45 -9.24 5.06 -0.78
C TYR A 45 -8.90 6.40 -0.09
N VAL A 46 -9.53 7.47 -0.60
CA VAL A 46 -9.44 8.84 -0.05
C VAL A 46 -10.86 9.41 0.18
N PRO A 47 -11.77 8.67 0.84
CA PRO A 47 -13.18 9.09 0.94
C PRO A 47 -13.37 10.45 1.62
N GLN A 48 -12.50 10.79 2.56
CA GLN A 48 -12.54 12.04 3.34
C GLN A 48 -12.14 13.29 2.54
N ASP A 49 -11.44 13.15 1.41
CA ASP A 49 -10.88 14.27 0.65
C ASP A 49 -10.92 14.01 -0.88
N PHE A 50 -11.93 13.26 -1.33
CA PHE A 50 -11.99 12.78 -2.71
C PHE A 50 -12.12 13.92 -3.73
N THR A 51 -12.70 15.05 -3.35
CA THR A 51 -12.77 16.26 -4.20
C THR A 51 -11.37 16.81 -4.51
N ASN A 52 -10.50 16.92 -3.50
CA ASN A 52 -9.11 17.32 -3.70
C ASN A 52 -8.29 16.22 -4.41
N TYR A 53 -8.57 14.94 -4.15
CA TYR A 53 -7.96 13.82 -4.87
C TYR A 53 -8.23 13.92 -6.38
N ILE A 54 -9.48 14.17 -6.81
CA ILE A 54 -9.83 14.33 -8.23
C ILE A 54 -8.97 15.41 -8.88
N ALA A 55 -8.80 16.55 -8.21
CA ALA A 55 -7.96 17.62 -8.71
C ALA A 55 -6.49 17.17 -8.86
N LEU A 56 -5.92 16.56 -7.80
CA LEU A 56 -4.55 16.06 -7.79
C LEU A 56 -4.28 14.94 -8.81
N HIS A 57 -5.31 14.13 -9.09
CA HIS A 57 -5.30 13.04 -10.05
C HIS A 57 -5.53 13.52 -11.51
N GLY A 58 -5.45 14.83 -11.77
CA GLY A 58 -5.51 15.40 -13.13
C GLY A 58 -6.91 15.80 -13.59
N GLY A 59 -7.90 15.76 -12.71
CA GLY A 59 -9.27 16.20 -12.95
C GLY A 59 -10.28 15.05 -13.13
N GLU A 60 -11.53 15.43 -13.36
CA GLU A 60 -12.67 14.50 -13.41
C GLU A 60 -12.54 13.46 -14.51
N THR A 61 -12.15 13.86 -15.73
CA THR A 61 -11.99 12.96 -16.87
C THR A 61 -10.90 11.92 -16.64
N VAL A 62 -9.78 12.33 -16.05
CA VAL A 62 -8.63 11.44 -15.77
C VAL A 62 -8.99 10.48 -14.64
N THR A 63 -9.65 10.98 -13.59
CA THR A 63 -10.13 10.15 -12.48
C THR A 63 -11.18 9.14 -12.95
N ALA A 64 -12.13 9.54 -13.80
CA ALA A 64 -13.13 8.64 -14.38
C ALA A 64 -12.49 7.54 -15.24
N ARG A 65 -11.44 7.87 -16.02
CA ARG A 65 -10.68 6.89 -16.80
C ARG A 65 -9.90 5.93 -15.91
N PHE A 66 -9.35 6.41 -14.79
CA PHE A 66 -8.70 5.55 -13.80
C PHE A 66 -9.70 4.54 -13.19
N LEU A 67 -10.89 5.02 -12.79
CA LEU A 67 -11.96 4.13 -12.33
C LEU A 67 -12.35 3.12 -13.43
N ASP A 68 -12.49 3.55 -14.69
CA ASP A 68 -12.76 2.62 -15.80
C ASP A 68 -11.67 1.55 -15.90
N SER A 69 -10.40 1.94 -15.77
CA SER A 69 -9.30 0.98 -15.83
C SER A 69 -9.28 -0.01 -14.65
N LEU A 70 -9.79 0.36 -13.47
CA LEU A 70 -9.97 -0.56 -12.35
C LEU A 70 -10.98 -1.68 -12.69
N PHE A 71 -12.14 -1.31 -13.25
CA PHE A 71 -13.24 -2.25 -13.51
C PHE A 71 -13.14 -3.00 -14.84
N PHE A 72 -12.46 -2.44 -15.85
CA PHE A 72 -12.46 -2.98 -17.23
C PHE A 72 -11.11 -3.48 -17.72
N THR A 73 -10.06 -3.41 -16.90
CA THR A 73 -8.77 -4.01 -17.25
C THR A 73 -8.87 -5.54 -17.38
N THR A 74 -8.03 -6.11 -18.25
CA THR A 74 -7.84 -7.56 -18.39
C THR A 74 -6.55 -8.06 -17.73
N THR A 75 -5.75 -7.13 -17.18
CA THR A 75 -4.50 -7.47 -16.48
C THR A 75 -4.83 -8.24 -15.20
N ARG A 76 -4.17 -9.39 -15.01
CA ARG A 76 -4.35 -10.26 -13.84
C ARG A 76 -3.59 -9.73 -12.62
N LEU A 77 -3.95 -10.24 -11.45
CA LEU A 77 -3.18 -10.03 -10.22
C LEU A 77 -1.77 -10.62 -10.36
N ALA A 78 -0.78 -9.94 -9.79
CA ALA A 78 0.58 -10.41 -9.61
C ALA A 78 0.91 -10.50 -8.10
N GLY A 79 2.11 -10.96 -7.77
CA GLY A 79 2.57 -11.06 -6.38
C GLY A 79 2.04 -12.31 -5.67
N ARG A 80 1.83 -12.20 -4.35
CA ARG A 80 1.39 -13.35 -3.54
C ARG A 80 -0.08 -13.69 -3.80
N HIS A 81 -0.42 -14.96 -3.63
CA HIS A 81 -1.82 -15.35 -3.51
C HIS A 81 -2.37 -14.84 -2.17
N GLN A 82 -3.50 -14.15 -2.21
CA GLN A 82 -4.25 -13.70 -1.03
C GLN A 82 -5.67 -14.24 -1.14
N ALA A 83 -6.09 -15.02 -0.15
CA ALA A 83 -7.37 -15.73 -0.18
C ALA A 83 -8.56 -14.77 -0.23
N ASP A 84 -8.43 -13.59 0.37
CA ASP A 84 -9.52 -12.61 0.48
C ASP A 84 -9.71 -11.80 -0.81
N VAL A 85 -8.73 -11.79 -1.73
CA VAL A 85 -8.83 -11.07 -3.02
C VAL A 85 -9.64 -11.90 -4.02
N THR A 86 -10.96 -11.81 -3.89
CA THR A 86 -11.97 -12.57 -4.63
C THR A 86 -13.05 -11.65 -5.21
N GLY A 87 -13.95 -12.20 -6.04
CA GLY A 87 -15.03 -11.41 -6.66
C GLY A 87 -14.52 -10.34 -7.61
N LEU A 88 -13.64 -10.73 -8.53
CA LEU A 88 -12.95 -9.80 -9.42
C LEU A 88 -13.84 -9.27 -10.55
N ILE A 89 -13.83 -7.94 -10.73
CA ILE A 89 -14.28 -7.25 -11.94
C ILE A 89 -13.10 -6.40 -12.44
N GLY A 90 -12.32 -6.97 -13.36
CA GLY A 90 -10.99 -6.41 -13.67
C GLY A 90 -10.06 -6.56 -12.46
N GLN A 91 -9.62 -5.43 -11.89
CA GLN A 91 -8.80 -5.38 -10.66
C GLN A 91 -9.61 -5.04 -9.40
N TYR A 92 -10.88 -4.63 -9.55
CA TYR A 92 -11.81 -4.50 -8.42
C TYR A 92 -12.03 -5.87 -7.76
N ALA A 93 -11.88 -5.97 -6.44
CA ALA A 93 -12.13 -7.21 -5.70
C ALA A 93 -13.26 -7.00 -4.70
N HIS A 94 -14.43 -7.59 -4.95
CA HIS A 94 -15.59 -7.40 -4.08
C HIS A 94 -15.52 -8.18 -2.77
N GLY A 95 -14.78 -9.29 -2.74
CA GLY A 95 -14.67 -10.11 -1.53
C GLY A 95 -13.73 -9.54 -0.47
N ASN A 96 -13.26 -8.29 -0.64
CA ASN A 96 -12.38 -7.61 0.30
C ASN A 96 -12.71 -6.11 0.43
N GLU A 97 -12.60 -5.57 1.64
CA GLU A 97 -13.02 -4.22 2.04
C GLU A 97 -12.44 -3.05 1.25
N PRO A 98 -11.14 -3.04 0.87
CA PRO A 98 -10.53 -1.87 0.25
C PRO A 98 -11.24 -1.38 -1.02
N SER A 99 -12.01 -2.26 -1.68
CA SER A 99 -12.74 -1.95 -2.91
C SER A 99 -14.18 -1.48 -2.68
N HIS A 100 -14.79 -1.71 -1.52
CA HIS A 100 -16.25 -1.62 -1.33
C HIS A 100 -16.89 -0.28 -1.72
N HIS A 101 -16.16 0.84 -1.58
CA HIS A 101 -16.63 2.18 -1.94
C HIS A 101 -16.41 2.54 -3.42
N ALA A 102 -15.51 1.85 -4.13
CA ALA A 102 -14.96 2.30 -5.41
C ALA A 102 -16.01 2.53 -6.50
N ALA A 103 -17.03 1.67 -6.58
CA ALA A 103 -18.11 1.79 -7.56
C ALA A 103 -18.93 3.07 -7.39
N TYR A 104 -19.03 3.60 -6.16
CA TYR A 104 -19.76 4.82 -5.85
C TYR A 104 -19.03 6.10 -6.23
N LEU A 105 -17.71 6.03 -6.50
CA LEU A 105 -16.88 7.18 -6.80
C LEU A 105 -17.22 7.85 -8.13
N TYR A 106 -17.89 7.15 -9.05
CA TYR A 106 -18.39 7.76 -10.28
C TYR A 106 -19.39 8.90 -10.04
N ASN A 107 -20.07 8.92 -8.89
CA ASN A 107 -20.94 10.05 -8.50
C ASN A 107 -20.16 11.36 -8.32
N TYR A 108 -18.91 11.29 -7.85
CA TYR A 108 -18.06 12.47 -7.61
C TYR A 108 -17.52 13.07 -8.91
N VAL A 109 -17.34 12.27 -9.95
CA VAL A 109 -16.85 12.69 -11.29
C VAL A 109 -17.98 12.88 -12.31
N GLY A 110 -19.23 12.99 -11.84
CA GLY A 110 -20.38 13.31 -12.69
C GLY A 110 -20.83 12.20 -13.64
N GLN A 111 -20.54 10.93 -13.31
CA GLN A 111 -20.94 9.77 -14.09
C GLN A 111 -21.78 8.77 -13.28
N PRO A 112 -22.82 9.20 -12.53
CA PRO A 112 -23.55 8.34 -11.60
C PRO A 112 -24.19 7.10 -12.24
N TRP A 113 -24.48 7.13 -13.55
CA TRP A 113 -24.99 5.96 -14.27
C TRP A 113 -23.99 4.78 -14.28
N LYS A 114 -22.68 5.04 -14.20
CA LYS A 114 -21.69 3.97 -14.06
C LYS A 114 -21.75 3.31 -12.68
N THR A 115 -21.94 4.10 -11.61
CA THR A 115 -22.23 3.57 -10.27
C THR A 115 -23.45 2.65 -10.32
N GLN A 116 -24.55 3.14 -10.90
CA GLN A 116 -25.82 2.42 -10.96
C GLN A 116 -25.67 1.05 -11.63
N HIS A 117 -24.96 1.00 -12.76
CA HIS A 117 -24.67 -0.24 -13.47
C HIS A 117 -23.80 -1.19 -12.63
N LEU A 118 -22.67 -0.71 -12.11
CA LEU A 118 -21.71 -1.55 -11.39
C LEU A 118 -22.28 -2.08 -10.07
N VAL A 119 -22.96 -1.24 -9.29
CA VAL A 119 -23.59 -1.66 -8.02
C VAL A 119 -24.67 -2.71 -8.27
N ARG A 120 -25.51 -2.54 -9.31
CA ARG A 120 -26.49 -3.60 -9.66
C ARG A 120 -25.81 -4.87 -10.12
N LYS A 121 -24.74 -4.78 -10.91
CA LYS A 121 -23.97 -5.94 -11.36
C LYS A 121 -23.42 -6.72 -10.16
N ILE A 122 -22.71 -6.04 -9.26
CA ILE A 122 -22.12 -6.60 -8.04
C ILE A 122 -23.19 -7.31 -7.20
N MET A 123 -24.31 -6.65 -6.89
CA MET A 123 -25.39 -7.26 -6.10
C MET A 123 -25.97 -8.52 -6.75
N ASN A 124 -26.05 -8.59 -8.08
CA ASN A 124 -26.62 -9.75 -8.77
C ASN A 124 -25.63 -10.91 -8.94
N GLU A 125 -24.34 -10.61 -9.12
CA GLU A 125 -23.32 -11.60 -9.50
C GLU A 125 -22.57 -12.15 -8.28
N PHE A 126 -22.43 -11.39 -7.20
CA PHE A 126 -21.58 -11.75 -6.05
C PHE A 126 -22.35 -12.08 -4.77
N TYR A 127 -23.68 -12.03 -4.81
CA TYR A 127 -24.54 -12.41 -3.69
C TYR A 127 -25.61 -13.40 -4.13
N THR A 128 -25.69 -14.53 -3.44
CA THR A 128 -26.81 -15.48 -3.58
C THR A 128 -27.28 -15.98 -2.22
N SER A 129 -28.43 -16.63 -2.17
CA SER A 129 -28.94 -17.28 -0.95
C SER A 129 -28.42 -18.72 -0.77
N GLN A 130 -27.49 -19.18 -1.61
CA GLN A 130 -26.89 -20.51 -1.49
C GLN A 130 -25.84 -20.55 -0.38
N PRO A 131 -25.43 -21.74 0.11
CA PRO A 131 -24.40 -21.87 1.14
C PRO A 131 -23.05 -21.22 0.79
N ASP A 132 -22.70 -21.13 -0.49
CA ASP A 132 -21.53 -20.44 -1.06
C ASP A 132 -21.88 -19.04 -1.60
N GLY A 133 -22.95 -18.43 -1.09
CA GLY A 133 -23.55 -17.21 -1.62
C GLY A 133 -22.77 -15.92 -1.39
N LEU A 134 -21.63 -15.97 -0.71
CA LEU A 134 -20.71 -14.83 -0.54
C LEU A 134 -19.41 -15.11 -1.29
N ILE A 135 -18.89 -14.08 -1.96
CA ILE A 135 -17.71 -14.23 -2.81
C ILE A 135 -16.38 -14.15 -2.04
N GLY A 136 -16.41 -13.80 -0.75
CA GLY A 136 -15.27 -13.67 0.16
C GLY A 136 -15.72 -13.84 1.61
N ASN A 137 -14.87 -13.42 2.55
CA ASN A 137 -15.20 -13.45 3.98
C ASN A 137 -16.41 -12.55 4.28
N GLU A 138 -17.24 -12.91 5.26
CA GLU A 138 -18.42 -12.12 5.63
C GLU A 138 -18.05 -10.85 6.43
N ASP A 139 -16.91 -10.91 7.11
CA ASP A 139 -16.30 -9.86 7.92
C ASP A 139 -17.25 -9.21 8.92
N CYS A 140 -17.88 -10.08 9.72
CA CYS A 140 -18.66 -9.72 10.91
C CYS A 140 -19.79 -8.72 10.61
N GLY A 141 -20.43 -8.86 9.44
CA GLY A 141 -21.51 -7.99 8.98
C GLY A 141 -21.12 -7.02 7.88
N GLN A 142 -19.84 -6.85 7.55
CA GLN A 142 -19.38 -5.84 6.59
C GLN A 142 -19.91 -6.11 5.17
N MET A 143 -19.78 -7.34 4.66
CA MET A 143 -20.32 -7.72 3.35
C MET A 143 -21.85 -7.61 3.31
N SER A 144 -22.50 -8.13 4.35
CA SER A 144 -23.96 -8.08 4.49
C SER A 144 -24.49 -6.64 4.54
N ALA A 145 -23.82 -5.76 5.29
CA ALA A 145 -24.19 -4.35 5.38
C ALA A 145 -24.00 -3.62 4.05
N TRP A 146 -22.94 -3.94 3.28
CA TRP A 146 -22.77 -3.40 1.93
C TRP A 146 -23.96 -3.75 1.04
N LEU A 147 -24.39 -5.02 1.04
CA LEU A 147 -25.56 -5.46 0.28
C LEU A 147 -26.83 -4.73 0.73
N VAL A 148 -27.08 -4.62 2.04
CA VAL A 148 -28.28 -3.96 2.58
C VAL A 148 -28.34 -2.49 2.17
N PHE A 149 -27.28 -1.71 2.38
CA PHE A 149 -27.22 -0.31 1.97
C PHE A 149 -27.42 -0.16 0.46
N SER A 150 -26.69 -0.96 -0.33
CA SER A 150 -26.78 -0.95 -1.79
C SER A 150 -28.19 -1.29 -2.28
N ALA A 151 -28.86 -2.24 -1.64
CA ALA A 151 -30.22 -2.67 -1.97
C ALA A 151 -31.27 -1.60 -1.65
N VAL A 152 -31.11 -0.85 -0.55
CA VAL A 152 -31.90 0.36 -0.25
C VAL A 152 -31.71 1.40 -1.35
N GLY A 153 -30.51 1.49 -1.93
CA GLY A 153 -30.19 2.37 -3.06
C GLY A 153 -29.18 3.48 -2.74
N PHE A 154 -28.53 3.46 -1.58
CA PHE A 154 -27.50 4.43 -1.20
C PHE A 154 -26.45 3.84 -0.25
N TYR A 155 -25.23 4.38 -0.24
CA TYR A 155 -24.11 3.84 0.55
C TYR A 155 -23.29 4.94 1.23
N PRO A 156 -22.85 4.75 2.49
CA PRO A 156 -21.98 5.69 3.19
C PRO A 156 -20.52 5.55 2.73
N VAL A 157 -20.15 6.23 1.64
CA VAL A 157 -18.78 6.20 1.09
C VAL A 157 -17.72 6.72 2.08
N CYS A 158 -18.06 7.73 2.87
CA CYS A 158 -17.18 8.33 3.86
C CYS A 158 -17.88 8.33 5.23
N PRO A 159 -17.84 7.24 6.00
CA PRO A 159 -18.33 7.26 7.38
C PRO A 159 -17.71 8.42 8.17
N GLY A 160 -18.53 9.14 8.94
CA GLY A 160 -18.17 10.42 9.56
C GLY A 160 -18.59 11.65 8.75
N ASP A 161 -18.89 11.51 7.46
CA ASP A 161 -19.65 12.50 6.69
C ASP A 161 -21.15 12.23 6.82
N ASN A 162 -21.95 13.28 6.63
CA ASN A 162 -23.39 13.25 6.74
C ASN A 162 -24.10 12.78 5.46
N LYS A 163 -23.40 12.13 4.51
CA LYS A 163 -23.89 11.83 3.16
C LYS A 163 -23.90 10.34 2.87
N TYR A 164 -24.96 9.91 2.18
CA TYR A 164 -25.12 8.59 1.59
C TYR A 164 -25.22 8.73 0.08
N VAL A 165 -24.27 8.15 -0.65
CA VAL A 165 -24.14 8.31 -2.10
C VAL A 165 -25.07 7.34 -2.81
N PHE A 166 -25.82 7.82 -3.81
CA PHE A 166 -26.79 7.00 -4.52
C PHE A 166 -26.11 5.91 -5.36
N GLY A 167 -26.71 4.72 -5.30
CA GLY A 167 -26.46 3.58 -6.18
C GLY A 167 -27.67 3.33 -7.08
N SER A 168 -28.16 2.10 -7.09
CA SER A 168 -29.38 1.70 -7.81
C SER A 168 -30.20 0.74 -6.94
N PRO A 169 -31.42 1.13 -6.51
CA PRO A 169 -32.22 0.33 -5.58
C PRO A 169 -32.56 -1.05 -6.17
N LEU A 170 -32.53 -2.08 -5.31
CA LEU A 170 -32.72 -3.47 -5.75
C LEU A 170 -34.19 -3.89 -5.78
N PHE A 171 -35.03 -3.32 -4.92
CA PHE A 171 -36.44 -3.67 -4.79
C PHE A 171 -37.36 -2.52 -5.22
N GLU A 172 -38.57 -2.85 -5.66
CA GLU A 172 -39.60 -1.85 -6.00
C GLU A 172 -39.99 -0.97 -4.79
N LYS A 173 -39.91 -1.53 -3.59
CA LYS A 173 -40.10 -0.80 -2.33
C LYS A 173 -39.28 -1.41 -1.21
N MET A 174 -38.63 -0.57 -0.43
CA MET A 174 -37.99 -0.94 0.83
C MET A 174 -38.35 0.09 1.91
N THR A 175 -38.69 -0.38 3.10
CA THR A 175 -38.98 0.48 4.26
C THR A 175 -37.99 0.16 5.37
N VAL A 176 -37.20 1.16 5.78
CA VAL A 176 -36.28 1.09 6.92
C VAL A 176 -36.95 1.75 8.11
N LYS A 177 -37.15 0.99 9.19
CA LYS A 177 -37.71 1.50 10.45
C LYS A 177 -36.58 2.02 11.33
N LEU A 178 -36.68 3.27 11.75
CA LEU A 178 -35.71 3.93 12.60
C LEU A 178 -36.05 3.74 14.07
N GLU A 179 -35.04 3.84 14.94
CA GLU A 179 -35.22 3.71 16.41
C GLU A 179 -36.16 4.77 16.99
N ASN A 180 -36.26 5.95 16.36
CA ASN A 180 -37.18 7.02 16.76
C ASN A 180 -38.64 6.79 16.30
N GLY A 181 -38.96 5.61 15.78
CA GLY A 181 -40.28 5.24 15.28
C GLY A 181 -40.64 5.87 13.93
N LYS A 182 -39.73 6.60 13.28
CA LYS A 182 -39.90 7.11 11.91
C LYS A 182 -39.47 6.06 10.89
N GLU A 183 -39.86 6.28 9.63
CA GLU A 183 -39.56 5.36 8.54
C GLU A 183 -38.88 6.11 7.38
N ILE A 184 -37.89 5.45 6.78
CA ILE A 184 -37.36 5.80 5.46
C ILE A 184 -37.98 4.84 4.47
N VAL A 185 -38.77 5.36 3.53
CA VAL A 185 -39.43 4.57 2.49
C VAL A 185 -38.76 4.87 1.16
N VAL A 186 -38.09 3.89 0.58
CA VAL A 186 -37.57 3.96 -0.79
C VAL A 186 -38.54 3.24 -1.72
N ILE A 187 -38.97 3.92 -2.78
CA ILE A 187 -39.83 3.40 -3.84
C ILE A 187 -39.07 3.52 -5.16
N ALA A 188 -38.90 2.42 -5.88
CA ALA A 188 -38.23 2.37 -7.17
C ALA A 188 -39.22 2.00 -8.27
N LYS A 189 -39.88 3.02 -8.85
CA LYS A 189 -40.84 2.83 -9.93
C LYS A 189 -40.14 2.30 -11.17
N ASN A 190 -40.74 1.29 -11.80
CA ASN A 190 -40.23 0.61 -12.99
C ASN A 190 -38.89 -0.11 -12.80
N GLN A 191 -38.44 -0.37 -11.56
CA GLN A 191 -37.20 -1.12 -11.34
C GLN A 191 -37.34 -2.54 -11.91
N SER A 192 -36.29 -3.02 -12.59
CA SER A 192 -36.21 -4.42 -13.01
C SER A 192 -34.76 -4.85 -13.21
N THR A 193 -34.55 -6.06 -13.72
CA THR A 193 -33.23 -6.51 -14.21
C THR A 193 -32.72 -5.69 -15.39
N LYS A 194 -33.62 -5.07 -16.17
CA LYS A 194 -33.28 -4.20 -17.31
C LYS A 194 -33.20 -2.72 -16.90
N ASN A 195 -34.08 -2.29 -16.00
CA ASN A 195 -34.20 -0.89 -15.61
C ASN A 195 -33.37 -0.59 -14.37
N VAL A 196 -32.07 -0.42 -14.58
CA VAL A 196 -31.08 -0.19 -13.50
C VAL A 196 -30.68 1.28 -13.34
N TYR A 197 -31.07 2.16 -14.27
CA TYR A 197 -30.62 3.55 -14.28
C TYR A 197 -31.67 4.50 -13.71
N VAL A 198 -31.24 5.38 -12.80
CA VAL A 198 -32.10 6.41 -12.20
C VAL A 198 -32.39 7.50 -13.24
N GLN A 199 -33.67 7.72 -13.51
CA GLN A 199 -34.17 8.75 -14.42
C GLN A 199 -34.52 10.03 -13.67
N SER A 200 -35.14 9.91 -12.50
CA SER A 200 -35.44 11.03 -11.60
C SER A 200 -35.64 10.55 -10.17
N VAL A 201 -35.54 11.48 -9.22
CA VAL A 201 -35.79 11.23 -7.80
C VAL A 201 -36.73 12.30 -7.26
N MET A 202 -37.65 11.90 -6.38
CA MET A 202 -38.38 12.80 -5.50
C MET A 202 -38.03 12.51 -4.05
N LEU A 203 -37.84 13.57 -3.27
CA LEU A 203 -37.71 13.50 -1.81
C LEU A 203 -38.95 14.17 -1.21
N ASN A 204 -39.77 13.39 -0.49
CA ASN A 204 -41.02 13.86 0.13
C ASN A 204 -41.92 14.60 -0.88
N GLY A 205 -42.08 14.04 -2.09
CA GLY A 205 -42.89 14.59 -3.17
C GLY A 205 -42.28 15.77 -3.94
N LYS A 206 -41.06 16.21 -3.59
CA LYS A 206 -40.37 17.32 -4.27
C LYS A 206 -39.26 16.80 -5.18
N PRO A 207 -39.07 17.37 -6.39
CA PRO A 207 -37.96 16.99 -7.26
C PRO A 207 -36.61 17.09 -6.55
N TYR A 208 -35.78 16.07 -6.73
CA TYR A 208 -34.46 15.95 -6.11
C TYR A 208 -33.42 15.57 -7.17
N SER A 209 -32.39 16.41 -7.32
CA SER A 209 -31.41 16.29 -8.42
C SER A 209 -30.03 15.79 -7.98
N LYS A 210 -29.79 15.69 -6.66
CA LYS A 210 -28.49 15.28 -6.11
C LYS A 210 -28.30 13.77 -6.26
N SER A 211 -27.06 13.33 -6.46
CA SER A 211 -26.65 11.92 -6.50
C SER A 211 -26.25 11.37 -5.14
N TYR A 212 -26.70 12.02 -4.07
CA TYR A 212 -26.54 11.61 -2.68
C TYR A 212 -27.71 12.12 -1.87
N ILE A 213 -27.92 11.56 -0.69
CA ILE A 213 -28.83 12.09 0.33
C ILE A 213 -28.07 12.34 1.62
N THR A 214 -28.52 13.28 2.45
CA THR A 214 -27.90 13.53 3.75
C THR A 214 -28.63 12.81 4.88
N PHE A 215 -27.96 12.58 6.01
CA PHE A 215 -28.63 12.11 7.22
C PHE A 215 -29.75 13.07 7.66
N ASP A 216 -29.56 14.38 7.50
CA ASP A 216 -30.58 15.38 7.84
C ASP A 216 -31.86 15.22 6.99
N ASP A 217 -31.71 14.80 5.73
CA ASP A 217 -32.84 14.52 4.84
C ASP A 217 -33.67 13.31 5.31
N ILE A 218 -33.08 12.36 6.06
CA ILE A 218 -33.70 11.06 6.39
C ILE A 218 -33.94 10.80 7.89
N LYS A 219 -33.24 11.48 8.81
CA LYS A 219 -33.27 11.18 10.25
C LYS A 219 -34.64 11.31 10.91
N ASN A 220 -35.53 12.11 10.31
CA ASN A 220 -36.90 12.33 10.78
C ASN A 220 -37.96 11.57 9.97
N GLY A 221 -37.52 10.59 9.19
CA GLY A 221 -38.33 9.88 8.20
C GLY A 221 -38.37 10.59 6.86
N ALA A 222 -38.43 9.82 5.78
CA ALA A 222 -38.41 10.33 4.42
C ALA A 222 -39.07 9.34 3.45
N VAL A 223 -39.63 9.87 2.36
CA VAL A 223 -40.04 9.09 1.18
C VAL A 223 -39.14 9.48 0.02
N LEU A 224 -38.36 8.51 -0.46
CA LEU A 224 -37.51 8.62 -1.65
C LEU A 224 -38.16 7.85 -2.79
N GLU A 225 -38.61 8.56 -3.82
CA GLU A 225 -39.19 7.92 -5.01
C GLU A 225 -38.23 8.05 -6.19
N PHE A 226 -37.63 6.92 -6.57
CA PHE A 226 -36.83 6.78 -7.79
C PHE A 226 -37.73 6.38 -8.95
N VAL A 227 -37.51 6.97 -10.13
CA VAL A 227 -38.02 6.46 -11.40
C VAL A 227 -36.86 5.82 -12.13
N MET A 228 -36.98 4.53 -12.46
CA MET A 228 -35.93 3.74 -13.09
C MET A 228 -36.17 3.61 -14.60
N GLY A 229 -35.09 3.39 -15.37
CA GLY A 229 -35.12 3.20 -16.82
C GLY A 229 -34.00 2.30 -17.31
N GLY A 230 -34.16 1.77 -18.53
CA GLY A 230 -33.22 0.84 -19.17
C GLY A 230 -31.98 1.50 -19.78
N GLU A 231 -32.01 2.82 -19.98
CA GLU A 231 -30.90 3.59 -20.54
C GLU A 231 -30.37 4.64 -19.55
N PRO A 232 -29.05 4.93 -19.55
CA PRO A 232 -28.46 5.95 -18.70
C PRO A 232 -29.09 7.34 -18.88
N ASN A 233 -29.58 7.96 -17.79
CA ASN A 233 -29.87 9.39 -17.79
C ASN A 233 -28.58 10.19 -17.55
N LYS A 234 -27.97 10.70 -18.62
CA LYS A 234 -26.75 11.52 -18.57
C LYS A 234 -26.96 12.96 -18.06
N LYS A 235 -28.11 13.27 -17.45
CA LYS A 235 -28.41 14.58 -16.83
C LYS A 235 -28.62 14.50 -15.32
N PHE A 236 -29.07 13.37 -14.79
CA PHE A 236 -29.33 13.22 -13.36
C PHE A 236 -28.02 13.17 -12.56
N GLY A 237 -27.89 13.97 -11.51
CA GLY A 237 -26.71 13.93 -10.62
C GLY A 237 -25.38 14.37 -11.26
N VAL A 238 -25.42 14.97 -12.45
CA VAL A 238 -24.21 15.32 -13.23
C VAL A 238 -23.68 16.71 -12.91
N ASP A 239 -24.54 17.70 -12.64
CA ASP A 239 -24.06 19.05 -12.32
C ASP A 239 -23.21 19.04 -11.04
N ILE A 240 -22.14 19.83 -11.00
CA ILE A 240 -21.21 19.87 -9.85
C ILE A 240 -21.92 20.10 -8.50
N LYS A 241 -22.97 20.94 -8.47
CA LYS A 241 -23.80 21.23 -7.28
C LYS A 241 -24.63 20.03 -6.78
N ASN A 242 -24.82 19.03 -7.65
CA ASN A 242 -25.61 17.84 -7.40
C ASN A 242 -24.74 16.64 -7.00
N ARG A 243 -23.41 16.77 -7.03
CA ARG A 243 -22.48 15.69 -6.68
C ARG A 243 -22.13 15.73 -5.20
N PRO A 244 -21.72 14.60 -4.59
CA PRO A 244 -21.14 14.63 -3.26
C PRO A 244 -19.81 15.39 -3.28
N VAL A 245 -19.50 16.05 -2.17
CA VAL A 245 -18.26 16.81 -1.96
C VAL A 245 -17.65 16.37 -0.63
N ASN A 246 -16.39 15.97 -0.69
CA ASN A 246 -15.55 15.64 0.45
C ASN A 246 -14.21 16.35 0.25
N GLU A 247 -14.00 17.42 1.00
CA GLU A 247 -12.86 18.32 0.86
C GLU A 247 -12.34 18.71 2.24
N ILE A 248 -11.03 18.64 2.43
CA ILE A 248 -10.34 19.11 3.62
C ILE A 248 -9.60 20.40 3.28
N THR A 249 -9.89 21.46 4.04
CA THR A 249 -9.18 22.74 3.97
C THR A 249 -8.64 23.15 5.36
N PRO A 250 -7.54 23.91 5.45
CA PRO A 250 -6.64 24.31 4.36
C PRO A 250 -5.79 23.14 3.83
N SER A 251 -5.22 23.25 2.62
CA SER A 251 -4.32 22.23 2.07
C SER A 251 -2.96 22.21 2.80
N ILE A 252 -2.30 21.04 2.82
CA ILE A 252 -0.89 20.93 3.25
C ILE A 252 0.07 21.18 2.07
N THR A 253 1.35 21.42 2.38
CA THR A 253 2.47 21.32 1.41
C THR A 253 2.90 19.86 1.28
N VAL A 254 2.98 19.33 0.05
CA VAL A 254 3.40 17.94 -0.21
C VAL A 254 4.90 17.79 -0.06
N ALA A 255 5.31 16.73 0.64
CA ALA A 255 6.72 16.46 0.90
C ALA A 255 7.48 16.06 -0.39
N PRO A 256 8.75 16.49 -0.55
CA PRO A 256 9.57 16.10 -1.70
C PRO A 256 9.76 14.59 -1.83
N ILE A 257 10.15 14.17 -3.02
CA ILE A 257 10.67 12.82 -3.30
C ILE A 257 12.18 12.92 -3.31
N VAL A 258 12.84 11.97 -2.65
CA VAL A 258 14.30 11.82 -2.63
C VAL A 258 14.68 10.68 -3.56
N SER A 259 15.81 10.75 -4.25
CA SER A 259 16.33 9.61 -5.03
C SER A 259 17.86 9.59 -5.00
N PRO A 260 18.47 8.39 -5.12
CA PRO A 260 17.86 7.08 -5.42
C PRO A 260 17.22 6.39 -4.20
N MET A 261 16.53 5.27 -4.46
CA MET A 261 15.87 4.44 -3.46
C MET A 261 16.86 3.64 -2.60
N GLN A 262 17.90 3.08 -3.23
CA GLN A 262 18.92 2.29 -2.55
C GLN A 262 19.64 3.14 -1.50
N ARG A 263 20.11 2.48 -0.43
CA ARG A 263 20.74 3.15 0.71
C ARG A 263 22.25 3.01 0.71
N SER A 264 22.81 1.96 0.12
CA SER A 264 24.25 1.67 0.17
C SER A 264 24.92 1.74 -1.20
N PHE A 265 26.06 2.43 -1.26
CA PHE A 265 26.82 2.68 -2.48
C PHE A 265 28.31 2.47 -2.28
N LYS A 266 29.00 2.05 -3.34
CA LYS A 266 30.43 1.71 -3.29
C LYS A 266 31.36 2.93 -3.24
N ASP A 267 31.15 3.88 -4.15
CA ASP A 267 32.09 4.99 -4.39
C ASP A 267 31.44 6.35 -4.17
N SER A 268 30.26 6.55 -4.78
CA SER A 268 29.50 7.78 -4.71
C SER A 268 28.08 7.55 -5.17
N VAL A 269 27.20 8.51 -4.88
CA VAL A 269 25.83 8.52 -5.40
C VAL A 269 25.37 9.93 -5.70
N LEU A 270 24.64 10.08 -6.81
CA LEU A 270 23.97 11.32 -7.19
C LEU A 270 22.62 11.41 -6.49
N ILE A 271 22.46 12.39 -5.61
CA ILE A 271 21.20 12.69 -4.93
C ILE A 271 20.39 13.68 -5.75
N THR A 272 19.10 13.37 -5.92
CA THR A 272 18.13 14.26 -6.57
C THR A 272 16.90 14.42 -5.70
N PHE A 273 16.32 15.62 -5.72
CA PHE A 273 14.98 15.88 -5.16
C PHE A 273 14.02 16.26 -6.27
N SER A 274 12.76 15.85 -6.13
CA SER A 274 11.68 16.27 -6.99
C SER A 274 10.42 16.56 -6.18
N LEU A 275 9.53 17.37 -6.76
CA LEU A 275 8.19 17.55 -6.24
C LEU A 275 7.22 16.69 -7.06
N TYR A 276 6.07 16.37 -6.48
CA TYR A 276 4.99 15.73 -7.24
C TYR A 276 4.68 16.54 -8.50
N GLN A 277 4.53 15.89 -9.65
CA GLN A 277 4.04 16.55 -10.87
C GLN A 277 3.14 15.56 -11.59
N PRO A 278 1.81 15.80 -11.70
CA PRO A 278 0.92 14.85 -12.35
C PRO A 278 1.29 14.72 -13.83
N SER A 279 1.47 13.49 -14.32
CA SER A 279 1.88 13.25 -15.72
C SER A 279 0.76 13.43 -16.74
N PHE A 280 -0.49 13.60 -16.27
CA PHE A 280 -1.70 13.59 -17.11
C PHE A 280 -2.70 14.69 -16.72
N SER A 281 -2.31 15.97 -16.67
CA SER A 281 -3.28 17.05 -16.37
C SER A 281 -3.99 17.57 -17.64
N GLU A 282 -5.33 17.57 -17.65
CA GLU A 282 -6.14 18.23 -18.69
C GLU A 282 -6.26 19.74 -18.48
N GLN A 283 -6.06 20.20 -17.24
CA GLN A 283 -6.10 21.60 -16.89
C GLN A 283 -4.70 22.22 -17.02
N LYS A 284 -4.49 23.03 -18.06
CA LYS A 284 -3.34 23.97 -18.17
C LYS A 284 -3.20 24.90 -16.94
N SER A 285 -4.24 25.01 -16.12
CA SER A 285 -4.31 25.79 -14.89
C SER A 285 -4.12 24.98 -13.59
N PHE A 286 -4.10 23.64 -13.63
CA PHE A 286 -3.85 22.84 -12.43
C PHE A 286 -2.35 22.80 -12.16
N LYS A 287 -1.87 23.81 -11.43
CA LYS A 287 -0.48 23.94 -10.96
C LYS A 287 -0.42 23.56 -9.49
N TYR A 288 -0.56 22.26 -9.20
CA TYR A 288 -0.17 21.72 -7.91
C TYR A 288 0.95 20.71 -8.11
N PRO A 289 2.14 20.94 -7.55
CA PRO A 289 2.57 22.14 -6.83
C PRO A 289 2.68 23.34 -7.77
N SER A 290 2.48 24.53 -7.20
CA SER A 290 2.66 25.78 -7.93
C SER A 290 4.11 25.92 -8.41
N GLN A 291 4.33 26.60 -9.54
CA GLN A 291 5.66 26.98 -10.07
C GLN A 291 6.57 27.76 -9.09
N THR A 292 6.12 27.99 -7.85
CA THR A 292 6.76 28.78 -6.80
C THR A 292 7.30 27.94 -5.64
N ASP A 293 7.14 26.61 -5.69
CA ASP A 293 7.55 25.74 -4.59
C ASP A 293 9.08 25.57 -4.59
N LYS A 294 9.70 25.80 -3.43
CA LYS A 294 11.15 25.63 -3.22
C LYS A 294 11.42 24.37 -2.43
N ILE A 295 12.62 23.82 -2.57
CA ILE A 295 13.09 22.67 -1.78
C ILE A 295 14.29 23.11 -0.94
N TYR A 296 14.25 22.78 0.35
CA TYR A 296 15.35 23.03 1.29
C TYR A 296 15.80 21.72 1.93
N TYR A 297 17.10 21.58 2.18
CA TYR A 297 17.66 20.34 2.71
C TYR A 297 18.88 20.53 3.61
N THR A 298 19.19 19.46 4.35
CA THR A 298 20.41 19.27 5.15
C THR A 298 20.97 17.87 4.84
N ILE A 299 22.26 17.65 5.14
CA ILE A 299 22.95 16.37 4.90
C ILE A 299 23.54 15.76 6.19
N ASP A 300 23.37 16.45 7.31
CA ASP A 300 23.83 16.08 8.65
C ASP A 300 22.70 15.56 9.55
N GLY A 301 21.48 15.40 9.01
CA GLY A 301 20.30 14.95 9.74
C GLY A 301 19.57 16.02 10.56
N THR A 302 20.02 17.28 10.53
CA THR A 302 19.31 18.39 11.18
C THR A 302 18.02 18.75 10.45
N GLU A 303 17.00 19.26 11.16
CA GLU A 303 15.71 19.62 10.53
C GLU A 303 15.87 20.81 9.57
N PRO A 304 15.48 20.69 8.28
CA PRO A 304 15.61 21.78 7.33
C PRO A 304 14.64 22.94 7.62
N THR A 305 15.10 24.16 7.37
CA THR A 305 14.31 25.39 7.42
C THR A 305 14.46 26.17 6.11
N GLN A 306 13.76 27.30 5.95
CA GLN A 306 13.97 28.20 4.80
C GLN A 306 15.38 28.82 4.75
N SER A 307 16.14 28.72 5.85
CA SER A 307 17.54 29.16 5.93
C SER A 307 18.54 28.04 5.60
N SER A 308 18.07 26.81 5.40
CA SER A 308 18.90 25.67 4.98
C SER A 308 19.26 25.77 3.48
N LEU A 309 20.02 24.80 2.97
CA LEU A 309 20.46 24.82 1.57
C LEU A 309 19.27 24.70 0.62
N GLU A 310 19.12 25.65 -0.30
CA GLU A 310 18.11 25.58 -1.37
C GLU A 310 18.59 24.60 -2.46
N TYR A 311 17.75 23.63 -2.81
CA TYR A 311 18.04 22.68 -3.87
C TYR A 311 17.84 23.32 -5.25
N THR A 312 18.95 23.49 -5.97
CA THR A 312 18.97 24.10 -7.31
C THR A 312 19.40 23.12 -8.40
N LYS A 313 20.13 22.06 -8.02
CA LYS A 313 20.59 20.99 -8.91
C LYS A 313 20.95 19.74 -8.11
N PRO A 314 20.98 18.56 -8.75
CA PRO A 314 21.55 17.34 -8.18
C PRO A 314 22.96 17.53 -7.61
N PHE A 315 23.30 16.77 -6.58
CA PHE A 315 24.62 16.79 -5.96
C PHE A 315 25.11 15.38 -5.65
N VAL A 316 26.43 15.19 -5.60
CA VAL A 316 27.06 13.90 -5.34
C VAL A 316 27.52 13.84 -3.90
N ILE A 317 27.31 12.69 -3.25
CA ILE A 317 27.90 12.36 -1.95
C ILE A 317 28.90 11.22 -2.11
N THR A 318 29.96 11.24 -1.30
CA THR A 318 31.06 10.25 -1.31
C THR A 318 31.35 9.67 0.08
N SER A 319 30.47 9.94 1.04
CA SER A 319 30.52 9.47 2.43
C SER A 319 29.11 9.34 2.95
N ASP A 320 28.95 8.66 4.09
CA ASP A 320 27.67 8.52 4.77
C ASP A 320 27.05 9.89 5.09
N VAL A 321 25.75 10.00 4.85
CA VAL A 321 24.97 11.21 5.15
C VAL A 321 23.56 10.85 5.61
N VAL A 322 22.96 11.76 6.37
CA VAL A 322 21.52 11.75 6.66
C VAL A 322 20.92 12.96 5.99
N VAL A 323 20.27 12.74 4.84
CA VAL A 323 19.57 13.78 4.11
C VAL A 323 18.22 14.01 4.77
N LYS A 324 17.92 15.26 5.15
CA LYS A 324 16.54 15.69 5.41
C LYS A 324 16.14 16.74 4.41
N VAL A 325 14.92 16.65 3.90
CA VAL A 325 14.40 17.56 2.87
C VAL A 325 12.96 17.98 3.14
N VAL A 326 12.66 19.24 2.86
CA VAL A 326 11.31 19.84 2.92
C VAL A 326 11.02 20.61 1.65
N SER A 327 9.76 20.66 1.25
CA SER A 327 9.28 21.66 0.30
C SER A 327 8.71 22.85 1.04
N TRP A 328 8.75 24.01 0.40
CA TRP A 328 8.16 25.23 0.91
C TRP A 328 7.22 25.82 -0.14
N ASN A 329 6.01 26.12 0.29
CA ASN A 329 5.02 26.85 -0.48
C ASN A 329 4.66 28.15 0.27
N PRO A 330 4.62 29.32 -0.40
CA PRO A 330 4.31 30.60 0.26
C PRO A 330 2.97 30.64 0.99
N THR A 331 1.99 29.84 0.55
CA THR A 331 0.63 29.82 1.11
C THR A 331 0.47 28.79 2.22
N THR A 332 1.09 27.62 2.06
CA THR A 332 0.88 26.45 2.95
C THR A 332 2.05 26.15 3.87
N GLY A 333 3.17 26.86 3.72
CA GLY A 333 4.35 26.74 4.57
C GLY A 333 5.24 25.55 4.20
N LEU A 334 5.99 25.06 5.19
CA LEU A 334 6.88 23.91 5.02
C LEU A 334 6.09 22.59 5.05
N SER A 335 6.47 21.64 4.20
CA SER A 335 6.02 20.27 4.33
C SER A 335 6.55 19.62 5.61
N LYS A 336 6.05 18.42 5.92
CA LYS A 336 6.78 17.53 6.82
C LYS A 336 8.12 17.13 6.18
N PRO A 337 9.18 16.95 6.98
CA PRO A 337 10.49 16.53 6.48
C PRO A 337 10.43 15.08 5.98
N VAL A 338 11.16 14.81 4.91
CA VAL A 338 11.52 13.45 4.47
C VAL A 338 12.96 13.21 4.88
N GLU A 339 13.22 12.09 5.54
CA GLU A 339 14.56 11.64 5.91
C GLU A 339 15.00 10.49 4.99
N ALA A 340 16.21 10.57 4.48
CA ALA A 340 16.86 9.53 3.71
C ALA A 340 18.28 9.30 4.25
N LYS A 341 18.66 8.04 4.46
CA LYS A 341 19.98 7.65 4.96
C LYS A 341 20.76 6.97 3.85
N TYR A 342 21.93 7.52 3.56
CA TYR A 342 22.82 6.99 2.54
C TYR A 342 24.16 6.61 3.16
N PHE A 343 24.63 5.42 2.83
CA PHE A 343 25.88 4.85 3.26
C PHE A 343 26.78 4.72 2.03
N VAL A 344 27.97 5.29 2.09
CA VAL A 344 28.94 5.24 1.00
C VAL A 344 30.25 4.71 1.55
N GLY A 345 30.58 3.48 1.18
CA GLY A 345 31.70 2.75 1.74
C GLY A 345 32.31 1.76 0.76
N LYS A 346 33.59 1.47 0.96
CA LYS A 346 34.30 0.49 0.13
C LYS A 346 33.66 -0.87 0.26
N ARG A 347 33.15 -1.41 -0.85
CA ARG A 347 32.78 -2.82 -0.96
C ARG A 347 34.03 -3.66 -0.89
N ASP A 348 34.26 -4.29 0.25
CA ASP A 348 35.42 -5.13 0.53
C ASP A 348 35.12 -6.63 0.41
N LYS A 349 33.89 -6.95 0.03
CA LYS A 349 33.35 -8.29 -0.17
C LYS A 349 32.25 -8.31 -1.24
N THR A 350 32.01 -9.47 -1.85
CA THR A 350 30.84 -9.75 -2.70
C THR A 350 30.07 -10.95 -2.15
N ILE A 351 28.83 -11.11 -2.58
CA ILE A 351 27.93 -12.17 -2.14
C ILE A 351 27.35 -12.92 -3.34
N LYS A 352 27.24 -14.25 -3.19
CA LYS A 352 26.53 -15.14 -4.10
C LYS A 352 25.47 -15.90 -3.30
N TYR A 353 24.21 -15.76 -3.71
CA TYR A 353 23.12 -16.54 -3.14
C TYR A 353 23.11 -17.94 -3.73
N ILE A 354 23.11 -18.95 -2.86
CA ILE A 354 22.81 -20.33 -3.23
C ILE A 354 21.30 -20.54 -3.12
N THR A 355 20.70 -20.01 -2.06
CA THR A 355 19.24 -19.93 -1.90
C THR A 355 18.76 -18.52 -2.14
N LYS A 356 17.68 -18.36 -2.90
CA LYS A 356 17.09 -17.05 -3.18
C LYS A 356 16.26 -16.57 -1.98
N TYR A 357 16.44 -15.31 -1.58
CA TYR A 357 15.61 -14.66 -0.57
C TYR A 357 14.19 -14.36 -1.12
N ASN A 358 13.24 -14.18 -0.21
CA ASN A 358 11.86 -13.85 -0.51
C ASN A 358 11.77 -12.43 -1.10
N PRO A 359 11.15 -12.24 -2.28
CA PRO A 359 11.04 -10.93 -2.93
C PRO A 359 10.24 -9.89 -2.12
N GLN A 360 9.50 -10.31 -1.10
CA GLN A 360 8.76 -9.40 -0.22
C GLN A 360 9.63 -8.72 0.85
N TYR A 361 10.82 -9.24 1.13
CA TYR A 361 11.75 -8.72 2.13
C TYR A 361 13.18 -8.88 1.59
N THR A 362 13.64 -7.87 0.88
CA THR A 362 14.89 -7.92 0.10
C THR A 362 16.05 -7.19 0.76
N ALA A 363 15.83 -6.55 1.91
CA ALA A 363 16.68 -5.46 2.39
C ALA A 363 16.96 -4.45 1.26
N ASP A 364 18.23 -4.10 1.00
CA ASP A 364 18.66 -3.25 -0.12
C ASP A 364 18.98 -4.04 -1.42
N GLY A 365 18.39 -5.23 -1.59
CA GLY A 365 18.57 -6.10 -2.75
C GLY A 365 19.69 -7.12 -2.57
N ASP A 366 20.37 -7.51 -3.66
CA ASP A 366 21.38 -8.59 -3.64
C ASP A 366 22.53 -8.28 -2.66
N GLU A 367 22.90 -7.01 -2.46
CA GLU A 367 23.97 -6.64 -1.54
C GLU A 367 23.50 -6.46 -0.09
N GLY A 368 22.22 -6.67 0.22
CA GLY A 368 21.61 -6.33 1.52
C GLY A 368 22.16 -7.08 2.74
N LEU A 369 22.87 -8.20 2.56
CA LEU A 369 23.57 -8.90 3.66
C LEU A 369 25.03 -8.49 3.81
N ILE A 370 25.52 -7.57 2.98
CA ILE A 370 26.92 -7.10 3.00
C ILE A 370 27.00 -5.58 2.82
N ASP A 371 25.92 -4.86 3.10
CA ASP A 371 25.76 -3.44 2.86
C ASP A 371 26.09 -2.56 4.06
N HIS A 372 26.49 -3.17 5.18
CA HIS A 372 26.79 -2.54 6.46
C HIS A 372 25.58 -1.91 7.14
N ILE A 373 24.37 -2.22 6.67
CA ILE A 373 23.12 -1.73 7.22
C ILE A 373 22.53 -2.80 8.14
N ARG A 374 22.29 -2.42 9.39
CA ARG A 374 21.58 -3.26 10.35
C ARG A 374 20.07 -3.05 10.27
N GLY A 375 19.34 -4.15 10.32
CA GLY A 375 17.90 -4.20 10.49
C GLY A 375 17.48 -3.67 11.86
N THR A 376 16.32 -3.03 11.90
CA THR A 376 15.69 -2.57 13.16
C THR A 376 14.65 -3.58 13.62
N GLU A 377 14.22 -3.49 14.87
CA GLU A 377 13.08 -4.28 15.38
C GLU A 377 11.83 -4.19 14.49
N ASN A 378 11.56 -3.01 13.93
CA ASN A 378 10.50 -2.86 12.93
C ASN A 378 10.98 -3.33 11.56
N TYR A 379 10.83 -4.63 11.30
CA TYR A 379 11.28 -5.24 10.06
C TYR A 379 10.58 -4.71 8.79
N ARG A 380 9.42 -4.06 8.94
CA ARG A 380 8.69 -3.41 7.83
C ARG A 380 9.43 -2.21 7.26
N LEU A 381 10.47 -1.72 7.94
CA LEU A 381 11.36 -0.66 7.43
C LEU A 381 12.41 -1.17 6.44
N GLY A 382 12.34 -2.43 6.01
CA GLY A 382 13.11 -2.96 4.89
C GLY A 382 14.60 -3.17 5.18
N GLY A 383 14.98 -3.39 6.44
CA GLY A 383 16.37 -3.68 6.83
C GLY A 383 16.72 -5.17 6.94
N TRP A 384 15.84 -6.05 6.47
CA TRP A 384 15.99 -7.50 6.64
C TRP A 384 15.77 -8.23 5.32
N GLN A 385 16.56 -9.27 5.08
CA GLN A 385 16.22 -10.27 4.08
C GLN A 385 15.50 -11.44 4.72
N SER A 386 14.49 -11.97 4.04
CA SER A 386 13.76 -13.13 4.50
C SER A 386 13.98 -14.37 3.64
N PHE A 387 14.07 -15.53 4.28
CA PHE A 387 13.99 -16.84 3.64
C PHE A 387 12.74 -17.55 4.17
N TYR A 388 11.70 -17.65 3.35
CA TYR A 388 10.41 -18.24 3.73
C TYR A 388 10.39 -19.72 3.37
N GLY A 389 10.30 -20.59 4.37
CA GLY A 389 10.33 -22.05 4.20
C GLY A 389 11.64 -22.65 3.69
N ASN A 390 12.68 -21.83 3.52
CA ASN A 390 13.98 -22.25 3.03
C ASN A 390 15.07 -21.81 3.99
N ASP A 391 16.17 -22.56 4.04
CA ASP A 391 17.40 -22.14 4.70
C ASP A 391 18.00 -20.91 3.99
N CYS A 392 18.78 -20.11 4.71
CA CYS A 392 19.66 -19.13 4.08
C CYS A 392 20.99 -19.82 3.76
N GLU A 393 21.38 -19.87 2.48
CA GLU A 393 22.70 -20.32 2.07
C GLU A 393 23.32 -19.32 1.09
N VAL A 394 24.48 -18.78 1.47
CA VAL A 394 25.22 -17.76 0.70
C VAL A 394 26.73 -18.00 0.76
N ILE A 395 27.44 -17.51 -0.24
CA ILE A 395 28.91 -17.49 -0.29
C ILE A 395 29.38 -16.05 -0.38
N ILE A 396 30.25 -15.64 0.54
CA ILE A 396 30.91 -14.35 0.58
C ILE A 396 32.32 -14.50 0.00
N ASP A 397 32.73 -13.66 -0.96
CA ASP A 397 34.13 -13.52 -1.40
C ASP A 397 34.73 -12.24 -0.79
N LEU A 398 35.74 -12.39 0.07
CA LEU A 398 36.49 -11.28 0.70
C LEU A 398 37.45 -10.58 -0.26
N LEU A 399 37.41 -10.92 -1.55
CA LEU A 399 38.20 -10.45 -2.68
C LEU A 399 39.68 -10.85 -2.65
N LYS A 400 40.20 -11.15 -1.47
CA LYS A 400 41.55 -11.63 -1.22
C LYS A 400 41.56 -12.52 0.01
N VAL A 401 42.59 -13.34 0.13
CA VAL A 401 42.86 -14.11 1.35
C VAL A 401 43.13 -13.13 2.50
N LYS A 402 42.45 -13.31 3.62
CA LYS A 402 42.57 -12.52 4.86
C LYS A 402 42.62 -13.46 6.06
N ASP A 403 43.28 -13.01 7.12
CA ASP A 403 43.09 -13.61 8.45
C ASP A 403 41.73 -13.17 9.00
N ILE A 404 41.02 -14.11 9.61
CA ILE A 404 39.71 -13.91 10.21
C ILE A 404 39.72 -14.45 11.64
N ASN A 405 38.94 -13.81 12.50
CA ASN A 405 38.80 -14.13 13.93
C ASN A 405 37.35 -14.45 14.28
N GLU A 406 36.39 -13.83 13.60
CA GLU A 406 34.97 -14.11 13.80
C GLU A 406 34.17 -13.93 12.51
N VAL A 407 33.09 -14.69 12.44
CA VAL A 407 32.06 -14.58 11.41
C VAL A 407 30.70 -14.59 12.08
N GLY A 408 29.84 -13.65 11.72
CA GLY A 408 28.49 -13.59 12.28
C GLY A 408 27.49 -12.90 11.35
N ALA A 409 26.22 -12.99 11.73
CA ALA A 409 25.12 -12.28 11.10
C ALA A 409 24.06 -11.95 12.14
N GLY A 410 23.27 -10.90 11.89
CA GLY A 410 22.15 -10.57 12.75
C GLY A 410 20.87 -11.31 12.33
N PHE A 411 20.05 -11.64 13.32
CA PHE A 411 18.79 -12.36 13.15
C PHE A 411 17.69 -11.68 13.95
N LEU A 412 16.44 -11.86 13.49
CA LEU A 412 15.24 -11.39 14.15
C LEU A 412 14.35 -12.58 14.54
N GLN A 413 13.74 -12.51 15.72
CA GLN A 413 12.61 -13.34 16.12
C GLN A 413 11.41 -12.46 16.45
N ASP A 414 10.28 -12.78 15.83
CA ASP A 414 8.94 -12.28 16.13
C ASP A 414 7.96 -13.41 15.83
N VAL A 415 7.77 -14.27 16.84
CA VAL A 415 6.97 -15.50 16.74
C VAL A 415 5.57 -15.21 16.23
N ARG A 416 4.96 -14.11 16.69
CA ARG A 416 3.61 -13.71 16.27
C ARG A 416 3.53 -13.45 14.77
N SER A 417 4.59 -12.90 14.20
CA SER A 417 4.72 -12.59 12.77
C SER A 417 5.37 -13.72 11.96
N TRP A 418 5.45 -14.92 12.53
CA TRP A 418 5.97 -16.14 11.90
C TRP A 418 7.49 -16.11 11.65
N ILE A 419 8.23 -15.29 12.39
CA ILE A 419 9.67 -15.10 12.25
C ILE A 419 10.36 -15.78 13.44
N TRP A 420 11.20 -16.78 13.15
CA TRP A 420 12.03 -17.43 14.16
C TRP A 420 13.50 -17.26 13.85
N PHE A 421 14.30 -17.25 14.91
CA PHE A 421 15.74 -17.47 14.78
C PHE A 421 16.05 -18.79 14.08
N PRO A 422 17.20 -18.90 13.37
CA PRO A 422 17.59 -20.16 12.76
C PRO A 422 17.85 -21.22 13.84
N LYS A 423 17.67 -22.50 13.51
CA LYS A 423 18.02 -23.62 14.40
C LYS A 423 19.52 -23.66 14.70
N GLU A 424 20.32 -23.31 13.69
CA GLU A 424 21.76 -23.22 13.78
C GLU A 424 22.28 -22.27 12.70
N PHE A 425 23.45 -21.70 12.97
CA PHE A 425 24.20 -20.88 12.03
C PHE A 425 25.58 -21.51 11.82
N ILE A 426 25.77 -22.06 10.62
CA ILE A 426 26.96 -22.81 10.22
C ILE A 426 27.82 -21.93 9.33
N VAL A 427 29.13 -21.94 9.62
CA VAL A 427 30.14 -21.24 8.83
C VAL A 427 31.14 -22.26 8.31
N GLU A 428 31.40 -22.21 7.01
CA GLU A 428 32.49 -22.92 6.35
C GLU A 428 33.41 -21.91 5.65
N ILE A 429 34.69 -22.23 5.52
CA ILE A 429 35.68 -21.34 4.91
C ILE A 429 36.43 -22.03 3.78
N SER A 430 36.96 -21.23 2.85
CA SER A 430 37.76 -21.72 1.73
C SER A 430 38.75 -20.66 1.25
N ILE A 431 39.86 -21.12 0.66
CA ILE A 431 40.84 -20.26 -0.03
C ILE A 431 40.54 -20.20 -1.54
N ASP A 432 40.04 -21.28 -2.13
CA ASP A 432 39.83 -21.44 -3.58
C ASP A 432 38.38 -21.26 -4.03
N GLY A 433 37.43 -21.23 -3.09
CA GLY A 433 35.99 -21.06 -3.36
C GLY A 433 35.31 -22.33 -3.87
N VAL A 434 36.01 -23.47 -3.83
CA VAL A 434 35.54 -24.78 -4.29
C VAL A 434 35.53 -25.76 -3.12
N ASN A 435 36.64 -25.87 -2.40
CA ASN A 435 36.81 -26.78 -1.27
C ASN A 435 36.56 -26.01 0.02
N PHE A 436 35.43 -26.29 0.67
CA PHE A 436 35.04 -25.67 1.93
C PHE A 436 35.31 -26.61 3.11
N GLU A 437 35.87 -26.05 4.18
CA GLU A 437 36.09 -26.76 5.44
C GLU A 437 35.29 -26.13 6.59
N PRO A 438 34.86 -26.91 7.60
CA PRO A 438 34.12 -26.38 8.74
C PRO A 438 34.91 -25.34 9.54
N TYR A 439 34.33 -24.15 9.70
CA TYR A 439 34.87 -23.12 10.59
C TYR A 439 34.25 -23.22 11.98
N GLY A 440 32.92 -23.29 12.04
CA GLY A 440 32.20 -23.61 13.27
C GLY A 440 30.68 -23.43 13.13
N THR A 441 29.97 -23.66 14.22
CA THR A 441 28.52 -23.63 14.26
C THR A 441 28.04 -22.98 15.55
N TYR A 442 27.13 -22.02 15.42
CA TYR A 442 26.33 -21.52 16.54
C TYR A 442 25.05 -22.33 16.63
N GLN A 443 24.84 -23.03 17.75
CA GLN A 443 23.63 -23.80 18.03
C GLN A 443 22.63 -22.93 18.78
N ASN A 444 21.43 -22.74 18.22
CA ASN A 444 20.40 -21.91 18.82
C ASN A 444 19.68 -22.66 19.96
N ASN A 445 19.71 -22.09 21.16
CA ASN A 445 19.02 -22.61 22.33
C ASN A 445 17.87 -21.70 22.82
N HIS A 446 17.46 -20.71 22.02
CA HIS A 446 16.37 -19.81 22.35
C HIS A 446 15.02 -20.55 22.43
N TYR A 447 14.17 -20.09 23.34
CA TYR A 447 12.85 -20.67 23.50
C TYR A 447 11.95 -20.32 22.31
N VAL A 448 11.46 -21.36 21.63
CA VAL A 448 10.72 -21.22 20.37
C VAL A 448 9.31 -20.64 20.54
N GLN A 449 8.79 -20.55 21.76
CA GLN A 449 7.51 -19.88 22.07
C GLN A 449 7.71 -18.54 22.78
N ASP A 450 8.91 -17.95 22.70
CA ASP A 450 9.14 -16.60 23.21
C ASP A 450 8.59 -15.56 22.23
N TYR A 451 7.45 -14.99 22.59
CA TYR A 451 6.75 -13.96 21.81
C TYR A 451 7.36 -12.55 21.94
N ARG A 452 8.43 -12.39 22.72
CA ARG A 452 9.17 -11.13 22.72
C ARG A 452 9.87 -10.97 21.38
N LEU A 453 9.76 -9.77 20.82
CA LEU A 453 10.56 -9.39 19.66
C LEU A 453 12.02 -9.32 20.09
N MET A 454 12.90 -10.03 19.38
CA MET A 454 14.32 -10.09 19.68
C MET A 454 15.16 -9.92 18.42
N VAL A 455 16.21 -9.13 18.51
CA VAL A 455 17.28 -9.03 17.52
C VAL A 455 18.57 -9.50 18.16
N GLN A 456 19.28 -10.43 17.51
CA GLN A 456 20.53 -10.96 18.04
C GLN A 456 21.50 -11.36 16.93
N ASP A 457 22.80 -11.09 17.15
CA ASP A 457 23.88 -11.63 16.34
C ASP A 457 24.20 -13.08 16.74
N PHE A 458 24.26 -13.98 15.75
CA PHE A 458 24.82 -15.31 15.93
C PHE A 458 26.25 -15.28 15.40
N VAL A 459 27.21 -15.65 16.24
CA VAL A 459 28.65 -15.45 15.99
C VAL A 459 29.41 -16.74 16.23
N VAL A 460 30.34 -17.04 15.33
CA VAL A 460 31.34 -18.10 15.49
C VAL A 460 32.70 -17.44 15.56
N GLU A 461 33.42 -17.66 16.67
CA GLU A 461 34.74 -17.10 16.92
C GLU A 461 35.82 -18.18 16.77
N LYS A 462 36.71 -18.03 15.78
CA LYS A 462 37.84 -18.92 15.54
C LYS A 462 38.89 -18.24 14.67
N LYS A 463 40.17 -18.39 15.00
CA LYS A 463 41.25 -17.89 14.12
C LYS A 463 41.40 -18.80 12.91
N ALA A 464 41.35 -18.23 11.71
CA ALA A 464 41.63 -18.94 10.47
C ALA A 464 42.10 -17.95 9.38
N THR A 465 42.50 -18.50 8.23
CA THR A 465 42.81 -17.73 7.03
C THR A 465 41.85 -18.17 5.93
N ALA A 466 41.14 -17.23 5.32
CA ALA A 466 40.10 -17.52 4.34
C ALA A 466 40.00 -16.44 3.27
N ARG A 467 39.48 -16.79 2.10
CA ARG A 467 38.99 -15.84 1.09
C ARG A 467 37.48 -15.93 0.94
N TYR A 468 36.95 -17.13 0.95
CA TYR A 468 35.52 -17.39 0.79
C TYR A 468 34.93 -17.89 2.09
N ILE A 469 33.74 -17.40 2.42
CA ILE A 469 32.95 -17.81 3.59
C ILE A 469 31.61 -18.34 3.08
N ARG A 470 31.27 -19.60 3.35
CA ARG A 470 29.91 -20.11 3.14
C ARG A 470 29.16 -20.02 4.45
N ILE A 471 28.00 -19.38 4.40
CA ILE A 471 27.07 -19.27 5.52
C ILE A 471 25.88 -20.16 5.22
N LYS A 472 25.48 -20.96 6.19
CA LYS A 472 24.20 -21.66 6.21
C LYS A 472 23.45 -21.40 7.51
N ALA A 473 22.28 -20.77 7.43
CA ALA A 473 21.39 -20.61 8.57
C ALA A 473 20.13 -21.46 8.35
N THR A 474 19.94 -22.46 9.21
CA THR A 474 18.89 -23.47 9.06
C THR A 474 17.55 -22.90 9.53
N ASN A 475 16.54 -22.89 8.66
CA ASN A 475 15.21 -22.36 8.95
C ASN A 475 14.50 -23.17 10.04
N PHE A 476 13.63 -22.50 10.80
CA PHE A 476 12.79 -23.15 11.80
C PHE A 476 11.87 -24.22 11.17
N GLY A 477 11.38 -23.98 9.95
CA GLY A 477 10.65 -24.95 9.12
C GLY A 477 9.14 -24.72 9.13
N THR A 478 8.36 -25.78 9.26
CA THR A 478 6.90 -25.67 9.35
C THR A 478 6.49 -25.16 10.72
N ILE A 479 5.58 -24.18 10.72
CA ILE A 479 5.01 -23.60 11.93
C ILE A 479 4.18 -24.67 12.66
N PRO A 480 4.40 -24.85 13.97
CA PRO A 480 3.76 -25.91 14.76
C PRO A 480 2.33 -25.60 15.17
N ALA A 481 1.59 -26.66 15.52
CA ALA A 481 0.16 -26.65 15.88
C ALA A 481 -0.25 -25.72 17.03
N TRP A 482 0.68 -25.30 17.89
CA TRP A 482 0.37 -24.35 18.96
C TRP A 482 0.33 -22.90 18.48
N HIS A 483 0.82 -22.60 17.28
CA HIS A 483 0.89 -21.25 16.74
C HIS A 483 -0.28 -20.97 15.79
N LEU A 484 -0.71 -19.70 15.70
CA LEU A 484 -1.80 -19.26 14.81
C LEU A 484 -1.52 -19.48 13.31
N GLY A 485 -0.26 -19.71 12.96
CA GLY A 485 0.20 -19.95 11.59
C GLY A 485 0.41 -21.43 11.27
N ASP A 486 -0.11 -22.35 12.09
CA ASP A 486 0.06 -23.79 11.94
C ASP A 486 0.01 -24.29 10.48
N GLY A 487 0.93 -25.18 10.14
CA GLY A 487 1.03 -25.78 8.81
C GLY A 487 1.70 -24.89 7.75
N ASN A 488 1.84 -23.59 7.98
CA ASN A 488 2.56 -22.70 7.06
C ASN A 488 4.09 -22.78 7.28
N PRO A 489 4.90 -22.45 6.27
CA PRO A 489 6.34 -22.24 6.47
C PRO A 489 6.63 -21.04 7.37
N SER A 490 7.75 -21.04 8.09
CA SER A 490 8.25 -19.87 8.83
C SER A 490 9.19 -19.01 8.00
N HIS A 491 9.29 -17.75 8.40
CA HIS A 491 10.31 -16.83 7.95
C HIS A 491 11.59 -16.99 8.77
N LEU A 492 12.74 -16.99 8.09
CA LEU A 492 14.06 -16.73 8.67
C LEU A 492 14.48 -15.33 8.24
N PHE A 493 14.68 -14.41 9.19
CA PHE A 493 15.13 -13.04 8.91
C PHE A 493 16.60 -12.90 9.27
N ILE A 494 17.40 -12.40 8.33
CA ILE A 494 18.84 -12.20 8.47
C ILE A 494 19.22 -10.81 7.92
N ASP A 495 20.14 -10.13 8.61
CA ASP A 495 20.79 -8.90 8.18
C ASP A 495 22.31 -9.00 8.38
N GLU A 496 23.04 -8.08 7.73
CA GLU A 496 24.51 -7.88 7.78
C GLU A 496 25.35 -9.07 8.24
N ILE A 497 25.95 -9.76 7.27
CA ILE A 497 27.02 -10.73 7.48
C ILE A 497 28.33 -9.98 7.65
N PHE A 498 28.93 -10.09 8.84
CA PHE A 498 30.21 -9.50 9.16
C PHE A 498 31.31 -10.57 9.31
N VAL A 499 32.52 -10.19 8.91
CA VAL A 499 33.74 -11.00 9.01
C VAL A 499 34.83 -10.07 9.53
N LYS A 500 35.42 -10.38 10.69
CA LYS A 500 36.45 -9.54 11.33
C LYS A 500 37.78 -10.26 11.52
#